data_AF-A0A1F7XC26-F1
#
_entry.id   AF-A0A1F7XC26-F1
#
_cell.length_a   1.000
_cell.length_b   1.000
_cell.length_c   1.000
_cell.angle_alpha   90.00
_cell.angle_beta   90.00
_cell.angle_gamma   90.00
#
_symmetry.space_group_name_H-M   'P 1'
#
loop_
_entity.id
_entity.type
_entity.pdbx_description
1 polymer ?
#
loop_
_entity_poly.entity_id
_entity_poly.type
_entity_poly.pdbx_seq_one_letter_code
_entity_poly.pdbx_strand_id
1 'polypeptide(L)'
;MQKIIVSLKYLLKFVKVYIILLVIFLVSLITVCLIPARITKDNLGGTVTTFKNEGIYPSFGIPIRQILLDNYTDALMMNIALSVDSSDPLRSALVNPRHSRIDNSADQITYLEDIYLEKETETSIYERYWHGYLIFLRPMISVVPYWGVRIFNMLLLLTSAVYLLYLIQKKFGIKVSLAFLIGFIFIDFPYLGLSIQFSNIFLLGLFSAIYLLKRFNKIQDLNIYFFIIGGLTAFFDLLTAPLIPLGMALIIVVNYGVRNVKQILSLCILWTTGYLTIWYAKWLIVQTLYVPKAVKVAIDQILNRTVTPADANFSHLKAVSLNFFQLIGYNRINKF
;
A
#
# COMPACT_ATOMS: atom_id res chain seq x y z
N MET A 1 0.13 42.58 7.31
CA MET A 1 -1.18 42.15 6.75
C MET A 1 -1.05 41.34 5.45
N GLN A 2 -0.36 41.83 4.42
CA GLN A 2 -0.28 41.17 3.10
C GLN A 2 0.40 39.77 3.13
N LYS A 3 1.49 39.59 3.88
CA LYS A 3 2.13 38.26 4.07
C LYS A 3 1.19 37.22 4.70
N ILE A 4 0.39 37.64 5.68
CA ILE A 4 -0.59 36.77 6.35
C ILE A 4 -1.68 36.31 5.38
N ILE A 5 -2.20 37.24 4.57
CA ILE A 5 -3.22 36.94 3.55
C ILE A 5 -2.68 35.95 2.50
N VAL A 6 -1.42 36.11 2.06
CA VAL A 6 -0.78 35.17 1.13
C VAL A 6 -0.62 33.78 1.76
N SER A 7 -0.17 33.68 3.02
CA SER A 7 -0.07 32.41 3.74
C SER A 7 -1.42 31.73 3.94
N LEU A 8 -2.48 32.49 4.24
CA LEU A 8 -3.85 31.97 4.36
C LEU A 8 -4.36 31.43 3.03
N LYS A 9 -4.16 32.15 1.92
CA LYS A 9 -4.52 31.68 0.58
C LYS A 9 -3.78 30.39 0.21
N TYR A 10 -2.52 30.25 0.64
CA TYR A 10 -1.73 29.06 0.41
C TYR A 10 -2.26 27.86 1.22
N LEU A 11 -2.54 28.05 2.52
CA LEU A 11 -3.15 27.03 3.37
C LEU A 11 -4.51 26.56 2.83
N LEU A 12 -5.34 27.49 2.35
CA LEU A 12 -6.63 27.16 1.73
C LEU A 12 -6.48 26.23 0.51
N LYS A 13 -5.37 26.29 -0.25
CA LYS A 13 -5.13 25.34 -1.35
C LYS A 13 -4.95 23.92 -0.81
N PHE A 14 -4.15 23.74 0.25
CA PHE A 14 -3.97 22.43 0.88
C PHE A 14 -5.27 21.90 1.46
N VAL A 15 -6.05 22.74 2.14
CA VAL A 15 -7.36 22.34 2.68
C VAL A 15 -8.29 21.90 1.54
N LYS A 16 -8.36 22.65 0.44
CA LYS A 16 -9.17 22.25 -0.73
C LYS A 16 -8.72 20.91 -1.31
N VAL A 17 -7.42 20.73 -1.54
CA VAL A 17 -6.87 19.47 -2.05
C VAL A 17 -7.16 18.31 -1.09
N TYR A 18 -6.97 18.51 0.20
CA TYR A 18 -7.26 17.52 1.24
C TYR A 18 -8.72 17.07 1.23
N ILE A 19 -9.66 18.02 1.20
CA ILE A 19 -11.10 17.69 1.13
C ILE A 19 -11.44 16.96 -0.18
N ILE A 20 -10.89 17.40 -1.32
CA ILE A 20 -11.09 16.73 -2.60
C ILE A 20 -10.58 15.28 -2.54
N LEU A 21 -9.40 15.04 -1.97
CA LEU A 21 -8.85 13.69 -1.82
C LEU A 21 -9.77 12.82 -0.96
N LEU A 22 -10.21 13.32 0.21
CA LEU A 22 -11.12 12.56 1.07
C LEU A 22 -12.43 12.19 0.37
N VAL A 23 -13.03 13.13 -0.36
CA VAL A 23 -14.26 12.87 -1.12
C VAL A 23 -14.00 11.81 -2.19
N ILE A 24 -12.92 11.93 -2.97
CA ILE A 24 -12.57 10.93 -4.00
C ILE A 24 -12.34 9.55 -3.37
N PHE A 25 -11.63 9.47 -2.25
CA PHE A 25 -11.33 8.22 -1.54
C PHE A 25 -12.59 7.55 -1.00
N LEU A 26 -13.47 8.32 -0.35
CA LEU A 26 -14.75 7.80 0.14
C LEU A 26 -15.64 7.34 -1.01
N VAL A 27 -15.86 8.19 -2.01
CA VAL A 27 -16.75 7.88 -3.14
C VAL A 27 -16.23 6.66 -3.90
N SER A 28 -14.92 6.55 -4.15
CA SER A 28 -14.35 5.40 -4.85
C SER A 28 -14.50 4.09 -4.05
N LEU A 29 -14.27 4.10 -2.74
CA LEU A 29 -14.49 2.92 -1.90
C LEU A 29 -15.97 2.53 -1.79
N ILE A 30 -16.87 3.50 -1.60
CA ILE A 30 -18.31 3.24 -1.57
C ILE A 30 -18.76 2.63 -2.91
N THR A 31 -18.32 3.23 -4.02
CA THR A 31 -18.65 2.76 -5.37
C THR A 31 -18.19 1.33 -5.56
N VAL A 32 -16.95 1.02 -5.17
CA VAL A 32 -16.45 -0.34 -5.32
C VAL A 32 -17.18 -1.30 -4.40
N CYS A 33 -17.64 -0.87 -3.22
CA CYS A 33 -18.44 -1.67 -2.29
C CYS A 33 -19.84 -2.05 -2.82
N LEU A 34 -20.36 -1.33 -3.83
CA LEU A 34 -21.63 -1.67 -4.49
C LEU A 34 -21.56 -2.96 -5.33
N ILE A 35 -20.37 -3.44 -5.69
CA ILE A 35 -20.23 -4.70 -6.45
C ILE A 35 -20.80 -5.84 -5.60
N PRO A 36 -21.79 -6.60 -6.11
CA PRO A 36 -22.42 -7.69 -5.36
C PRO A 36 -21.43 -8.76 -4.92
N ALA A 37 -21.52 -9.17 -3.65
CA ALA A 37 -20.65 -10.20 -3.07
C ALA A 37 -20.68 -11.54 -3.85
N ARG A 38 -21.84 -11.89 -4.45
CA ARG A 38 -21.97 -13.10 -5.28
C ARG A 38 -20.94 -13.14 -6.41
N ILE A 39 -20.79 -12.04 -7.15
CA ILE A 39 -19.89 -11.96 -8.31
C ILE A 39 -18.44 -12.14 -7.86
N THR A 40 -18.06 -11.53 -6.74
CA THR A 40 -16.70 -11.68 -6.20
C THR A 40 -16.39 -13.08 -5.67
N LYS A 41 -17.42 -13.87 -5.32
CA LYS A 41 -17.27 -15.24 -4.80
C LYS A 41 -17.14 -16.29 -5.91
N ASP A 42 -17.52 -15.99 -7.16
CA ASP A 42 -17.44 -16.95 -8.28
C ASP A 42 -16.00 -17.45 -8.53
N ASN A 43 -14.99 -16.60 -8.28
CA ASN A 43 -13.57 -16.95 -8.42
C ASN A 43 -12.90 -17.39 -7.11
N LEU A 44 -13.69 -17.62 -6.04
CA LEU A 44 -13.15 -17.96 -4.73
C LEU A 44 -12.49 -19.35 -4.71
N GLY A 45 -13.07 -20.32 -5.41
CA GLY A 45 -12.48 -21.67 -5.50
C GLY A 45 -11.05 -21.65 -6.02
N GLY A 46 -10.83 -20.98 -7.17
CA GLY A 46 -9.48 -20.82 -7.73
C GLY A 46 -8.53 -20.05 -6.82
N THR A 47 -9.05 -19.06 -6.07
CA THR A 47 -8.27 -18.31 -5.08
C THR A 47 -7.81 -19.21 -3.92
N VAL A 48 -8.71 -19.99 -3.33
CA VAL A 48 -8.38 -20.92 -2.24
C VAL A 48 -7.39 -21.98 -2.71
N THR A 49 -7.58 -22.53 -3.91
CA THR A 49 -6.63 -23.49 -4.49
C THR A 49 -5.21 -22.91 -4.61
N THR A 50 -5.07 -21.69 -5.12
CA THR A 50 -3.75 -21.03 -5.21
C THR A 50 -3.10 -20.89 -3.84
N PHE A 51 -3.82 -20.35 -2.86
CA PHE A 51 -3.25 -20.16 -1.51
C PHE A 51 -2.89 -21.47 -0.81
N LYS A 52 -3.73 -22.52 -0.92
CA LYS A 52 -3.44 -23.82 -0.31
C LYS A 52 -2.23 -24.52 -0.93
N ASN A 53 -2.04 -24.37 -2.24
CA ASN A 53 -0.90 -24.97 -2.94
C ASN A 53 0.43 -24.27 -2.59
N GLU A 54 0.39 -22.97 -2.34
CA GLU A 54 1.59 -22.17 -2.07
C GLU A 54 1.93 -22.05 -0.58
N GLY A 55 0.93 -22.08 0.29
CA GLY A 55 1.07 -21.81 1.73
C GLY A 55 1.18 -20.31 2.05
N ILE A 56 1.47 -20.00 3.32
CA ILE A 56 1.41 -18.63 3.89
C ILE A 56 2.60 -17.76 3.46
N TYR A 57 3.79 -18.35 3.34
CA TYR A 57 5.01 -17.63 2.98
C TYR A 57 5.80 -18.43 1.95
N PRO A 58 5.29 -18.59 0.72
CA PRO A 58 6.01 -19.33 -0.31
C PRO A 58 7.32 -18.61 -0.64
N SER A 59 8.37 -19.41 -0.80
CA SER A 59 9.70 -18.93 -1.14
C SER A 59 10.23 -19.63 -2.38
N PHE A 60 10.91 -18.89 -3.25
CA PHE A 60 11.56 -19.44 -4.44
C PHE A 60 12.84 -18.68 -4.76
N GLY A 61 13.61 -19.17 -5.74
CA GLY A 61 14.91 -18.61 -6.12
C GLY A 61 16.06 -19.51 -5.69
N ILE A 62 17.27 -18.96 -5.67
CA ILE A 62 18.47 -19.73 -5.34
C ILE A 62 18.58 -19.93 -3.82
N PRO A 63 19.12 -21.07 -3.33
CA PRO A 63 19.18 -21.36 -1.88
C PRO A 63 19.85 -20.28 -1.03
N ILE A 64 20.86 -19.61 -1.60
CA ILE A 64 21.61 -18.54 -0.93
C ILE A 64 20.90 -17.20 -0.93
N ARG A 65 19.78 -17.03 -1.65
CA ARG A 65 18.97 -15.80 -1.74
C ARG A 65 17.58 -16.14 -2.26
N GLN A 66 16.69 -16.49 -1.34
CA GLN A 66 15.29 -16.76 -1.63
C GLN A 66 14.46 -15.47 -1.61
N ILE A 67 13.53 -15.38 -2.56
CA ILE A 67 12.46 -14.39 -2.58
C ILE A 67 11.32 -14.99 -1.76
N LEU A 68 10.84 -14.23 -0.77
CA LEU A 68 9.74 -14.62 0.11
C LEU A 68 8.50 -13.79 -0.25
N LEU A 69 7.40 -14.44 -0.62
CA LEU A 69 6.11 -13.77 -0.75
C LEU A 69 5.38 -13.80 0.59
N ASP A 70 4.45 -12.88 0.76
CA ASP A 70 3.61 -12.80 1.95
C ASP A 70 2.15 -13.00 1.56
N ASN A 71 1.80 -14.29 1.46
CA ASN A 71 0.43 -14.72 1.22
C ASN A 71 -0.47 -14.50 2.45
N TYR A 72 0.09 -14.31 3.66
CA TYR A 72 -0.70 -13.95 4.82
C TYR A 72 -1.44 -12.64 4.59
N THR A 73 -0.71 -11.59 4.20
CA THR A 73 -1.30 -10.27 3.98
C THR A 73 -2.19 -10.26 2.76
N ASP A 74 -1.80 -10.92 1.66
CA ASP A 74 -2.64 -11.01 0.47
C ASP A 74 -3.94 -11.79 0.75
N ALA A 75 -3.91 -12.86 1.56
CA ALA A 75 -5.10 -13.58 1.99
C ALA A 75 -6.02 -12.72 2.88
N LEU A 76 -5.45 -11.91 3.78
CA LEU A 76 -6.21 -10.90 4.54
C LEU A 76 -6.88 -9.89 3.61
N MET A 77 -6.18 -9.42 2.57
CA MET A 77 -6.72 -8.48 1.60
C MET A 77 -7.88 -9.10 0.79
N MET A 78 -7.74 -10.36 0.39
CA MET A 78 -8.80 -11.12 -0.27
C MET A 78 -10.01 -11.33 0.64
N ASN A 79 -9.78 -11.68 1.91
CA ASN A 79 -10.83 -11.87 2.90
C ASN A 79 -11.65 -10.59 3.05
N ILE A 80 -11.01 -9.44 3.21
CA ILE A 80 -11.69 -8.14 3.28
C ILE A 80 -12.48 -7.86 2.00
N ALA A 81 -11.90 -8.12 0.82
CA ALA A 81 -12.57 -7.88 -0.45
C ALA A 81 -13.85 -8.72 -0.65
N LEU A 82 -13.84 -9.96 -0.15
CA LEU A 82 -14.94 -10.93 -0.21
C LEU A 82 -16.00 -10.72 0.89
N SER A 83 -15.60 -10.10 2.00
CA SER A 83 -16.46 -9.87 3.17
C SER A 83 -17.28 -8.58 3.08
N VAL A 84 -17.10 -7.79 2.02
CA VAL A 84 -17.88 -6.57 1.79
C VAL A 84 -19.37 -6.91 1.68
N ASP A 85 -20.16 -6.22 2.50
CA ASP A 85 -21.62 -6.20 2.39
C ASP A 85 -22.04 -5.10 1.42
N SER A 86 -22.55 -5.51 0.26
CA SER A 86 -23.05 -4.59 -0.78
C SER A 86 -24.39 -3.94 -0.44
N SER A 87 -25.10 -4.41 0.60
CA SER A 87 -26.32 -3.78 1.09
C SER A 87 -26.04 -2.56 1.99
N ASP A 88 -24.87 -2.52 2.63
CA ASP A 88 -24.35 -1.38 3.38
C ASP A 88 -22.93 -1.00 2.90
N PRO A 89 -22.82 -0.39 1.71
CA PRO A 89 -21.54 -0.11 1.07
C PRO A 89 -20.73 0.96 1.82
N LEU A 90 -21.40 1.93 2.47
CA LEU A 90 -20.73 2.97 3.26
C LEU A 90 -20.07 2.37 4.50
N ARG A 91 -20.80 1.52 5.24
CA ARG A 91 -20.22 0.83 6.38
C ARG A 91 -19.09 -0.08 5.94
N SER A 92 -19.27 -0.90 4.91
CA SER A 92 -18.24 -1.80 4.40
C SER A 92 -16.95 -1.08 3.99
N ALA A 93 -17.07 0.06 3.32
CA ALA A 93 -15.93 0.91 2.94
C ALA A 93 -15.14 1.43 4.16
N LEU A 94 -15.84 1.69 5.27
CA LEU A 94 -15.27 2.31 6.46
C LEU A 94 -14.80 1.31 7.53
N VAL A 95 -15.52 0.22 7.76
CA VAL A 95 -15.17 -0.77 8.79
C VAL A 95 -14.29 -1.90 8.28
N ASN A 96 -14.29 -2.13 6.96
CA ASN A 96 -13.48 -3.16 6.30
C ASN A 96 -13.65 -4.54 6.96
N PRO A 97 -14.86 -5.15 6.85
CA PRO A 97 -15.17 -6.41 7.52
C PRO A 97 -14.26 -7.54 7.00
N ARG A 98 -14.02 -8.54 7.85
CA ARG A 98 -13.32 -9.78 7.50
C ARG A 98 -13.87 -10.94 8.32
N HIS A 99 -13.84 -12.15 7.77
CA HIS A 99 -14.21 -13.35 8.51
C HIS A 99 -13.01 -13.94 9.26
N SER A 100 -13.27 -14.47 10.45
CA SER A 100 -12.34 -15.24 11.27
C SER A 100 -13.08 -16.40 11.95
N ARG A 101 -12.35 -17.40 12.45
CA ARG A 101 -12.93 -18.43 13.32
C ARG A 101 -13.12 -17.92 14.74
N ILE A 102 -14.12 -18.45 15.43
CA ILE A 102 -14.46 -18.13 16.83
C ILE A 102 -13.27 -18.39 17.77
N ASP A 103 -12.50 -19.45 17.51
CA ASP A 103 -11.36 -19.85 18.34
C ASP A 103 -10.05 -19.10 18.01
N ASN A 104 -10.05 -18.24 16.98
CA ASN A 104 -8.86 -17.54 16.44
C ASN A 104 -7.65 -18.46 16.19
N SER A 105 -7.86 -19.78 16.02
CA SER A 105 -6.77 -20.76 15.94
C SER A 105 -6.13 -20.83 14.55
N ALA A 106 -6.79 -20.27 13.54
CA ALA A 106 -6.47 -20.49 12.14
C ALA A 106 -5.84 -19.27 11.44
N ASP A 107 -5.10 -19.53 10.36
CA ASP A 107 -4.48 -18.50 9.53
C ASP A 107 -5.46 -17.86 8.52
N GLN A 108 -4.99 -16.83 7.80
CA GLN A 108 -5.80 -16.10 6.83
C GLN A 108 -6.23 -16.97 5.63
N ILE A 109 -5.46 -17.99 5.25
CA ILE A 109 -5.79 -18.90 4.13
C ILE A 109 -6.94 -19.80 4.55
N THR A 110 -6.91 -20.28 5.79
CA THR A 110 -7.96 -21.11 6.38
C THR A 110 -9.29 -20.34 6.45
N TYR A 111 -9.25 -19.05 6.80
CA TYR A 111 -10.45 -18.21 6.78
C TYR A 111 -11.06 -18.08 5.38
N LEU A 112 -10.24 -17.97 4.33
CA LEU A 112 -10.73 -17.98 2.94
C LEU A 112 -11.37 -19.33 2.57
N GLU A 113 -10.78 -20.44 3.02
CA GLU A 113 -11.35 -21.78 2.83
C GLU A 113 -12.69 -21.92 3.55
N ASP A 114 -12.84 -21.39 4.77
CA ASP A 114 -14.10 -21.45 5.50
C ASP A 114 -15.19 -20.60 4.85
N ILE A 115 -14.86 -19.43 4.29
CA ILE A 115 -15.78 -18.63 3.46
C ILE A 115 -16.21 -19.44 2.22
N TYR A 116 -15.28 -20.16 1.59
CA TYR A 116 -15.55 -20.95 0.39
C TYR A 116 -16.45 -22.16 0.68
N LEU A 117 -16.23 -22.82 1.83
CA LEU A 117 -17.00 -23.98 2.28
C LEU A 117 -18.29 -23.58 3.03
N GLU A 118 -18.62 -22.29 3.08
CA GLU A 118 -19.79 -21.74 3.79
C GLU A 118 -19.89 -22.19 5.25
N LYS A 119 -18.75 -22.31 5.92
CA LYS A 119 -18.71 -22.65 7.35
C LYS A 119 -19.08 -21.44 8.20
N GLU A 120 -19.54 -21.73 9.42
CA GLU A 120 -19.79 -20.71 10.43
C GLU A 120 -18.49 -19.95 10.76
N THR A 121 -18.57 -18.63 10.69
CA THR A 121 -17.44 -17.71 10.91
C THR A 121 -17.93 -16.47 11.66
N GLU A 122 -17.04 -15.84 12.40
CA GLU A 122 -17.29 -14.53 13.00
C GLU A 122 -16.82 -13.42 12.07
N THR A 123 -17.56 -12.32 12.05
CA THR A 123 -17.12 -11.10 11.37
C THR A 123 -16.38 -10.19 12.34
N SER A 124 -15.10 -9.94 12.07
CA SER A 124 -14.33 -8.87 12.71
C SER A 124 -14.16 -7.68 11.77
N ILE A 125 -13.84 -6.52 12.33
CA ILE A 125 -13.60 -5.28 11.58
C ILE A 125 -12.10 -4.99 11.50
N TYR A 126 -11.69 -4.25 10.47
CA TYR A 126 -10.30 -3.87 10.24
C TYR A 126 -10.20 -2.40 9.81
N GLU A 127 -10.77 -1.53 10.63
CA GLU A 127 -11.01 -0.11 10.36
C GLU A 127 -9.75 0.77 10.33
N ARG A 128 -8.58 0.22 10.66
CA ARG A 128 -7.34 0.97 10.85
C ARG A 128 -6.75 1.57 9.57
N TYR A 129 -7.03 0.97 8.42
CA TYR A 129 -6.49 1.41 7.13
C TYR A 129 -7.62 1.79 6.17
N TRP A 130 -7.30 2.55 5.13
CA TRP A 130 -8.28 2.92 4.10
C TRP A 130 -8.67 1.76 3.19
N HIS A 131 -7.77 0.78 2.99
CA HIS A 131 -7.97 -0.30 2.04
C HIS A 131 -8.21 0.17 0.60
N GLY A 132 -7.53 1.25 0.18
CA GLY A 132 -7.68 1.84 -1.15
C GLY A 132 -7.43 0.87 -2.30
N TYR A 133 -6.68 -0.22 -2.08
CA TYR A 133 -6.49 -1.29 -3.07
C TYR A 133 -7.80 -1.97 -3.49
N LEU A 134 -8.86 -1.90 -2.68
CA LEU A 134 -10.16 -2.49 -2.99
C LEU A 134 -10.76 -1.93 -4.28
N ILE A 135 -10.44 -0.67 -4.64
CA ILE A 135 -10.94 -0.03 -5.86
C ILE A 135 -10.53 -0.77 -7.14
N PHE A 136 -9.41 -1.50 -7.08
CA PHE A 136 -8.93 -2.34 -8.18
C PHE A 136 -9.18 -3.82 -7.91
N LEU A 137 -8.97 -4.25 -6.66
CA LEU A 137 -9.06 -5.66 -6.30
C LEU A 137 -10.49 -6.21 -6.48
N ARG A 138 -11.53 -5.54 -5.99
CA ARG A 138 -12.91 -6.07 -6.08
C ARG A 138 -13.40 -6.23 -7.53
N PRO A 139 -13.23 -5.24 -8.44
CA PRO A 139 -13.55 -5.43 -9.85
C PRO A 139 -12.75 -6.56 -10.49
N MET A 140 -11.46 -6.69 -10.15
CA MET A 140 -10.62 -7.75 -10.73
C MET A 140 -11.05 -9.15 -10.28
N ILE A 141 -11.31 -9.36 -8.99
CA ILE A 141 -11.71 -10.68 -8.47
C ILE A 141 -13.09 -11.13 -8.93
N SER A 142 -13.90 -10.18 -9.44
CA SER A 142 -15.16 -10.46 -10.10
C SER A 142 -14.97 -11.14 -11.48
N VAL A 143 -13.76 -11.09 -12.05
CA VAL A 143 -13.45 -11.61 -13.38
C VAL A 143 -12.38 -12.71 -13.34
N VAL A 144 -11.39 -12.59 -12.46
CA VAL A 144 -10.28 -13.54 -12.35
C VAL A 144 -10.01 -13.94 -10.90
N PRO A 145 -9.53 -15.16 -10.63
CA PRO A 145 -9.06 -15.53 -9.29
C PRO A 145 -7.74 -14.84 -8.93
N TYR A 146 -7.28 -15.03 -7.69
CA TYR A 146 -6.06 -14.46 -7.15
C TYR A 146 -4.81 -14.55 -8.05
N TRP A 147 -4.55 -15.71 -8.68
CA TRP A 147 -3.42 -15.84 -9.60
C TRP A 147 -3.50 -14.88 -10.79
N GLY A 148 -4.70 -14.61 -11.30
CA GLY A 148 -4.92 -13.66 -12.39
C GLY A 148 -4.64 -12.22 -11.96
N VAL A 149 -5.00 -11.87 -10.71
CA VAL A 149 -4.67 -10.57 -10.12
C VAL A 149 -3.16 -10.35 -10.07
N ARG A 150 -2.40 -11.38 -9.66
CA ARG A 150 -0.93 -11.33 -9.61
C ARG A 150 -0.30 -11.14 -10.98
N ILE A 151 -0.77 -11.88 -11.99
CA ILE A 151 -0.26 -11.73 -13.36
C ILE A 151 -0.53 -10.32 -13.89
N PHE A 152 -1.73 -9.80 -13.67
CA PHE A 152 -2.06 -8.43 -14.08
C PHE A 152 -1.15 -7.40 -13.40
N ASN A 153 -0.97 -7.50 -12.07
CA ASN A 153 -0.10 -6.60 -11.32
C ASN A 153 1.36 -6.69 -11.79
N MET A 154 1.87 -7.90 -12.03
CA MET A 154 3.21 -8.12 -12.56
C MET A 154 3.40 -7.46 -13.92
N LEU A 155 2.48 -7.68 -14.86
CA LEU A 155 2.55 -7.06 -16.19
C LEU A 155 2.48 -5.54 -16.11
N LEU A 156 1.58 -5.00 -15.27
CA LEU A 156 1.42 -3.56 -15.11
C LEU A 156 2.67 -2.91 -14.48
N LEU A 157 3.26 -3.55 -13.47
CA LEU A 157 4.51 -3.10 -12.85
C LEU A 157 5.67 -3.11 -13.84
N LEU A 158 5.87 -4.22 -14.56
CA LEU A 158 6.97 -4.37 -15.52
C LEU A 158 6.86 -3.37 -16.67
N THR A 159 5.67 -3.23 -17.27
CA THR A 159 5.44 -2.27 -18.36
C THR A 159 5.62 -0.83 -17.89
N SER A 160 5.12 -0.49 -16.69
CA SER A 160 5.29 0.84 -16.10
C SER A 160 6.75 1.13 -15.75
N ALA A 161 7.50 0.14 -15.27
CA ALA A 161 8.92 0.28 -14.98
C ALA A 161 9.76 0.48 -16.24
N VAL A 162 9.51 -0.30 -17.30
CA VAL A 162 10.15 -0.11 -18.61
C VAL A 162 9.85 1.27 -19.16
N TYR A 163 8.58 1.71 -19.10
CA TYR A 163 8.21 3.04 -19.55
C TYR A 163 8.86 4.16 -18.71
N LEU A 164 8.94 4.00 -17.39
CA LEU A 164 9.62 4.93 -16.50
C LEU A 164 11.12 5.03 -16.86
N LEU A 165 11.81 3.90 -17.01
CA LEU A 165 13.22 3.85 -17.40
C LEU A 165 13.46 4.52 -18.75
N TYR A 166 12.59 4.27 -19.74
CA TYR A 166 12.62 4.96 -21.02
C TYR A 166 12.51 6.49 -20.87
N LEU A 167 11.55 6.97 -20.06
CA LEU A 167 11.39 8.41 -19.81
C LEU A 167 12.59 9.02 -19.08
N ILE A 168 13.13 8.31 -18.08
CA ILE A 168 14.34 8.73 -17.35
C ILE A 168 15.53 8.81 -18.30
N GLN A 169 15.75 7.80 -19.13
CA GLN A 169 16.84 7.81 -20.10
C GLN A 169 16.71 8.99 -21.07
N LYS A 170 15.50 9.25 -21.58
CA LYS A 170 15.25 10.39 -22.48
C LYS A 170 15.46 11.74 -21.80
N LYS A 171 15.18 11.85 -20.49
CA LYS A 171 15.23 13.13 -19.76
C LYS A 171 16.57 13.42 -19.10
N PHE A 172 17.20 12.41 -18.50
CA PHE A 172 18.37 12.54 -17.64
C PHE A 172 19.57 11.69 -18.10
N GLY A 173 19.40 10.90 -19.16
CA GLY A 173 20.46 10.06 -19.72
C GLY A 173 20.60 8.68 -19.07
N ILE A 174 21.48 7.87 -19.65
CA ILE A 174 21.61 6.44 -19.34
C ILE A 174 22.08 6.18 -17.90
N LYS A 175 22.93 7.03 -17.33
CA LYS A 175 23.48 6.83 -15.97
C LYS A 175 22.37 6.80 -14.90
N VAL A 176 21.43 7.73 -14.97
CA VAL A 176 20.29 7.80 -14.03
C VAL A 176 19.34 6.63 -14.27
N SER A 177 19.09 6.26 -15.52
CA SER A 177 18.27 5.10 -15.87
C SER A 177 18.88 3.80 -15.32
N LEU A 178 20.19 3.61 -15.45
CA LEU A 178 20.90 2.45 -14.91
C LEU A 178 20.83 2.41 -13.38
N ALA A 179 20.92 3.55 -12.69
CA ALA A 179 20.79 3.60 -11.24
C ALA A 179 19.39 3.10 -10.77
N PHE A 180 18.32 3.49 -11.48
CA PHE A 180 16.97 2.95 -11.21
C PHE A 180 16.88 1.46 -11.51
N LEU A 181 17.42 1.01 -12.65
CA LEU A 181 17.41 -0.40 -13.03
C LEU A 181 18.15 -1.27 -11.99
N ILE A 182 19.31 -0.83 -11.54
CA ILE A 182 20.06 -1.47 -10.45
C ILE A 182 19.19 -1.54 -9.20
N GLY A 183 18.55 -0.43 -8.81
CA GLY A 183 17.62 -0.41 -7.68
C GLY A 183 16.50 -1.44 -7.81
N PHE A 184 15.89 -1.58 -9.00
CA PHE A 184 14.87 -2.58 -9.29
C PHE A 184 15.38 -4.02 -9.16
N ILE A 185 16.63 -4.30 -9.56
CA ILE A 185 17.24 -5.62 -9.39
C ILE A 185 17.44 -5.94 -7.90
N PHE A 186 17.90 -4.98 -7.09
CA PHE A 186 18.15 -5.19 -5.66
C PHE A 186 16.91 -5.51 -4.83
N ILE A 187 15.73 -5.10 -5.29
CA ILE A 187 14.46 -5.33 -4.60
C ILE A 187 13.60 -6.42 -5.25
N ASP A 188 14.19 -7.20 -6.17
CA ASP A 188 13.50 -8.28 -6.87
C ASP A 188 12.22 -7.79 -7.57
N PHE A 189 12.30 -6.60 -8.17
CA PHE A 189 11.17 -5.86 -8.72
C PHE A 189 10.23 -6.70 -9.62
N PRO A 190 10.72 -7.59 -10.51
CA PRO A 190 9.85 -8.42 -11.35
C PRO A 190 8.84 -9.27 -10.56
N TYR A 191 9.15 -9.62 -9.30
CA TYR A 191 8.32 -10.48 -8.47
C TYR A 191 7.37 -9.72 -7.55
N LEU A 192 7.48 -8.38 -7.47
CA LEU A 192 6.58 -7.57 -6.64
C LEU A 192 5.11 -7.72 -7.05
N GLY A 193 4.85 -8.01 -8.32
CA GLY A 193 3.51 -8.30 -8.86
C GLY A 193 2.84 -9.54 -8.27
N LEU A 194 3.64 -10.47 -7.71
CA LEU A 194 3.15 -11.66 -7.01
C LEU A 194 2.68 -11.34 -5.59
N SER A 195 2.80 -10.11 -5.11
CA SER A 195 2.29 -9.68 -3.81
C SER A 195 1.44 -8.43 -3.98
N ILE A 196 0.13 -8.54 -3.82
CA ILE A 196 -0.83 -7.44 -3.99
C ILE A 196 -0.47 -6.29 -3.05
N GLN A 197 -0.13 -6.60 -1.80
CA GLN A 197 0.21 -5.59 -0.80
C GLN A 197 1.37 -4.67 -1.21
N PHE A 198 2.37 -5.18 -1.94
CA PHE A 198 3.51 -4.41 -2.42
C PHE A 198 3.19 -3.75 -3.76
N SER A 199 2.49 -4.47 -4.65
CA SER A 199 2.15 -4.01 -5.99
C SER A 199 1.50 -2.63 -5.99
N ASN A 200 0.55 -2.38 -5.10
CA ASN A 200 -0.18 -1.10 -5.05
C ASN A 200 0.73 0.11 -4.82
N ILE A 201 1.69 -0.01 -3.89
CA ILE A 201 2.57 1.10 -3.51
C ILE A 201 3.67 1.31 -4.53
N PHE A 202 4.18 0.23 -5.13
CA PHE A 202 5.11 0.35 -6.25
C PHE A 202 4.43 0.95 -7.49
N LEU A 203 3.21 0.55 -7.82
CA LEU A 203 2.44 1.17 -8.91
C LEU A 203 2.19 2.65 -8.66
N LEU A 204 1.80 3.04 -7.45
CA LEU A 204 1.69 4.45 -7.07
C LEU A 204 3.02 5.19 -7.29
N GLY A 205 4.13 4.61 -6.83
CA GLY A 205 5.47 5.17 -7.03
C GLY A 205 5.83 5.35 -8.50
N LEU A 206 5.62 4.33 -9.33
CA LEU A 206 5.88 4.39 -10.77
C LEU A 206 4.99 5.43 -11.46
N PHE A 207 3.67 5.44 -11.22
CA PHE A 207 2.76 6.36 -11.89
C PHE A 207 2.98 7.81 -11.47
N SER A 208 3.24 8.05 -10.18
CA SER A 208 3.64 9.37 -9.69
C SER A 208 4.96 9.83 -10.33
N ALA A 209 5.97 8.96 -10.37
CA ALA A 209 7.24 9.22 -11.03
C ALA A 209 7.07 9.56 -12.53
N ILE A 210 6.29 8.76 -13.26
CA ILE A 210 5.97 8.97 -14.68
C ILE A 210 5.24 10.30 -14.88
N TYR A 211 4.20 10.57 -14.07
CA TYR A 211 3.44 11.81 -14.15
C TYR A 211 4.33 13.03 -13.89
N LEU A 212 5.14 12.99 -12.83
CA LEU A 212 6.09 14.02 -12.49
C LEU A 212 7.09 14.26 -13.63
N LEU A 213 7.66 13.22 -14.22
CA LEU A 213 8.57 13.35 -15.37
C LEU A 213 7.90 14.03 -16.57
N LYS A 214 6.67 13.64 -16.92
CA LYS A 214 5.94 14.16 -18.08
C LYS A 214 5.39 15.57 -17.87
N ARG A 215 5.13 15.96 -16.62
CA ARG A 215 4.40 17.19 -16.29
C ARG A 215 5.19 18.12 -15.36
N PHE A 216 6.48 17.87 -15.11
CA PHE A 216 7.31 18.65 -14.18
C PHE A 216 7.12 20.17 -14.37
N ASN A 217 7.33 20.67 -15.59
CA ASN A 217 7.22 22.10 -15.91
C ASN A 217 5.77 22.65 -15.84
N LYS A 218 4.76 21.78 -15.80
CA LYS A 218 3.33 22.13 -15.69
C LYS A 218 2.82 22.04 -14.25
N ILE A 219 3.58 21.42 -13.35
CA ILE A 219 3.25 21.37 -11.92
C ILE A 219 3.57 22.73 -11.34
N GLN A 220 2.52 23.48 -11.01
CA GLN A 220 2.65 24.83 -10.46
C GLN A 220 3.28 24.81 -9.06
N ASP A 221 3.04 23.75 -8.30
CA ASP A 221 3.50 23.64 -6.92
C ASP A 221 3.88 22.20 -6.55
N LEU A 222 5.19 21.98 -6.40
CA LEU A 222 5.74 20.69 -5.96
C LEU A 222 5.33 20.34 -4.54
N ASN A 223 5.10 21.31 -3.67
CA ASN A 223 4.68 21.07 -2.29
C ASN A 223 3.29 20.43 -2.24
N ILE A 224 2.34 20.93 -3.03
CA ILE A 224 0.99 20.33 -3.18
C ILE A 224 1.09 18.96 -3.83
N TYR A 225 1.95 18.80 -4.84
CA TYR A 225 2.18 17.51 -5.47
C TYR A 225 2.63 16.45 -4.46
N PHE A 226 3.64 16.75 -3.64
CA PHE A 226 4.14 15.81 -2.62
C PHE A 226 3.10 15.52 -1.54
N PHE A 227 2.31 16.52 -1.13
CA PHE A 227 1.16 16.32 -0.24
C PHE A 227 0.13 15.33 -0.82
N ILE A 228 -0.21 15.47 -2.11
CA ILE A 228 -1.13 14.55 -2.80
C ILE A 228 -0.55 13.14 -2.82
N ILE A 229 0.73 12.97 -3.18
CA ILE A 229 1.37 11.64 -3.18
C ILE A 229 1.38 11.05 -1.77
N GLY A 230 1.62 11.84 -0.72
CA GLY A 230 1.52 11.38 0.67
C GLY A 230 0.13 10.86 1.02
N GLY A 231 -0.92 11.63 0.66
CA GLY A 231 -2.31 11.22 0.87
C GLY A 231 -2.70 9.96 0.10
N LEU A 232 -2.24 9.83 -1.16
CA LEU A 232 -2.44 8.61 -1.95
C LEU A 232 -1.70 7.42 -1.34
N THR A 233 -0.49 7.61 -0.83
CA THR A 233 0.23 6.53 -0.12
C THR A 233 -0.58 6.08 1.09
N ALA A 234 -1.08 6.99 1.94
CA ALA A 234 -1.89 6.61 3.10
C ALA A 234 -3.20 5.88 2.71
N PHE A 235 -3.75 6.17 1.54
CA PHE A 235 -4.95 5.52 1.03
C PHE A 235 -4.70 4.07 0.57
N PHE A 236 -3.61 3.82 -0.15
CA PHE A 236 -3.29 2.50 -0.71
C PHE A 236 -2.46 1.59 0.20
N ASP A 237 -1.71 2.16 1.14
CA ASP A 237 -0.68 1.45 1.90
C ASP A 237 -1.25 0.73 3.13
N LEU A 238 -0.66 -0.41 3.45
CA LEU A 238 -0.88 -1.17 4.69
C LEU A 238 0.36 -1.13 5.60
N LEU A 239 1.12 -0.04 5.54
CA LEU A 239 2.47 0.11 6.15
C LEU A 239 3.48 -0.89 5.59
N THR A 240 3.47 -1.13 4.27
CA THR A 240 4.36 -2.10 3.61
C THR A 240 5.65 -1.45 3.11
N ALA A 241 5.53 -0.48 2.22
CA ALA A 241 6.66 0.23 1.62
C ALA A 241 6.36 1.73 1.37
N PRO A 242 5.82 2.49 2.34
CA PRO A 242 5.26 3.83 2.11
C PRO A 242 6.26 4.85 1.54
N LEU A 243 7.56 4.64 1.76
CA LEU A 243 8.61 5.55 1.30
C LEU A 243 8.93 5.41 -0.20
N ILE A 244 8.44 4.38 -0.89
CA ILE A 244 8.73 4.16 -2.31
C ILE A 244 8.22 5.31 -3.19
N PRO A 245 6.94 5.74 -3.12
CA PRO A 245 6.47 6.91 -3.87
C PRO A 245 7.24 8.19 -3.57
N LEU A 246 7.59 8.43 -2.29
CA LEU A 246 8.39 9.58 -1.89
C LEU A 246 9.79 9.54 -2.51
N GLY A 247 10.50 8.41 -2.35
CA GLY A 247 11.87 8.23 -2.83
C GLY A 247 11.98 8.40 -4.34
N MET A 248 11.09 7.75 -5.10
CA MET A 248 11.06 7.89 -6.56
C MET A 248 10.82 9.35 -7.00
N ALA A 249 9.87 10.04 -6.37
CA ALA A 249 9.59 11.44 -6.67
C ALA A 249 10.78 12.34 -6.33
N LEU A 250 11.44 12.14 -5.18
CA LEU A 250 12.62 12.92 -4.78
C LEU A 250 13.78 12.75 -5.76
N ILE A 251 14.07 11.52 -6.20
CA ILE A 251 15.15 11.27 -7.17
C ILE A 251 14.87 12.06 -8.46
N ILE A 252 13.62 12.08 -8.95
CA ILE A 252 13.25 12.84 -10.14
C ILE A 252 13.42 14.35 -9.92
N VAL A 253 12.91 14.89 -8.81
CA VAL A 253 13.00 16.33 -8.49
C VAL A 253 14.46 16.80 -8.37
N VAL A 254 15.33 15.99 -7.76
CA VAL A 254 16.77 16.30 -7.64
C VAL A 254 17.45 16.30 -9.02
N ASN A 255 17.10 15.36 -9.90
CA ASN A 255 17.63 15.31 -11.27
C ASN A 255 17.11 16.46 -12.15
N TYR A 256 15.93 17.01 -11.84
CA TYR A 256 15.44 18.26 -12.43
C TYR A 256 16.15 19.52 -11.92
N GLY A 257 17.05 19.42 -10.94
CA GLY A 257 17.88 20.53 -10.47
C GLY A 257 17.48 21.12 -9.12
N VAL A 258 16.49 20.56 -8.41
CA VAL A 258 16.21 20.97 -7.03
C VAL A 258 17.32 20.43 -6.11
N ARG A 259 18.23 21.32 -5.70
CA ARG A 259 19.38 20.98 -4.85
C ARG A 259 19.31 21.59 -3.45
N ASN A 260 18.39 22.53 -3.22
CA ASN A 260 18.28 23.20 -1.93
C ASN A 260 17.73 22.22 -0.87
N VAL A 261 18.54 21.92 0.14
CA VAL A 261 18.18 21.00 1.23
C VAL A 261 16.91 21.42 1.95
N LYS A 262 16.69 22.72 2.20
CA LYS A 262 15.46 23.22 2.84
C LYS A 262 14.23 22.94 1.98
N GLN A 263 14.35 23.06 0.66
CA GLN A 263 13.26 22.75 -0.26
C GLN A 263 12.97 21.25 -0.27
N ILE A 264 14.01 20.40 -0.33
CA ILE A 264 13.86 18.95 -0.25
C ILE A 264 13.18 18.53 1.07
N LEU A 265 13.62 19.08 2.20
CA LEU A 265 13.00 18.85 3.50
C LEU A 265 11.52 19.28 3.52
N SER A 266 11.19 20.42 2.91
CA SER A 266 9.80 20.87 2.76
C SER A 266 8.95 19.87 1.97
N LEU A 267 9.46 19.30 0.89
CA LEU A 267 8.77 18.27 0.11
C LEU A 267 8.52 17.00 0.95
N CYS A 268 9.51 16.56 1.72
CA CYS A 268 9.35 15.44 2.66
C CYS A 268 8.30 15.74 3.73
N ILE A 269 8.36 16.92 4.35
CA ILE A 269 7.41 17.33 5.41
C ILE A 269 5.98 17.35 4.87
N LEU A 270 5.77 17.88 3.67
CA LEU A 270 4.42 17.96 3.10
C LEU A 270 3.90 16.63 2.61
N TRP A 271 4.76 15.76 2.09
CA TRP A 271 4.40 14.37 1.86
C TRP A 271 3.96 13.70 3.18
N THR A 272 4.75 13.82 4.24
CA THR A 272 4.43 13.26 5.56
C THR A 272 3.13 13.84 6.12
N THR A 273 2.91 15.14 5.92
CA THR A 273 1.68 15.81 6.34
C THR A 273 0.47 15.24 5.60
N GLY A 274 0.55 15.08 4.27
CA GLY A 274 -0.51 14.45 3.48
C GLY A 274 -0.79 13.01 3.91
N TYR A 275 0.27 12.24 4.15
CA TYR A 275 0.16 10.86 4.64
C TYR A 275 -0.54 10.79 6.00
N LEU A 276 -0.02 11.48 7.02
CA LEU A 276 -0.52 11.41 8.39
C LEU A 276 -1.94 11.98 8.52
N THR A 277 -2.24 13.09 7.83
CA THR A 277 -3.57 13.71 7.93
C THR A 277 -4.65 12.85 7.29
N ILE A 278 -4.40 12.28 6.11
CA ILE A 278 -5.34 11.35 5.45
C ILE A 278 -5.48 10.06 6.27
N TRP A 279 -4.38 9.52 6.79
CA TRP A 279 -4.43 8.32 7.62
C TRP A 279 -5.26 8.55 8.89
N TYR A 280 -5.05 9.66 9.59
CA TYR A 280 -5.82 10.04 10.77
C TYR A 280 -7.31 10.30 10.45
N ALA A 281 -7.61 10.86 9.28
CA ALA A 281 -8.98 11.11 8.86
C ALA A 281 -9.82 9.82 8.80
N LYS A 282 -9.21 8.68 8.41
CA LYS A 282 -9.89 7.37 8.43
C LYS A 282 -10.48 7.10 9.81
N TRP A 283 -9.67 7.23 10.85
CA TRP A 283 -10.06 6.88 12.22
C TRP A 283 -11.13 7.82 12.75
N LEU A 284 -11.04 9.11 12.45
CA LEU A 284 -12.07 10.07 12.84
C LEU A 284 -13.41 9.75 12.19
N ILE A 285 -13.42 9.47 10.88
CA ILE A 285 -14.64 9.19 10.14
C ILE A 285 -15.28 7.89 10.64
N VAL A 286 -14.50 6.79 10.73
CA VAL A 286 -15.06 5.51 11.17
C VAL A 286 -15.47 5.54 12.64
N GLN A 287 -14.76 6.27 13.50
CA GLN A 287 -15.14 6.42 14.90
C GLN A 287 -16.47 7.17 15.07
N THR A 288 -16.66 8.21 14.26
CA THR A 288 -17.88 9.04 14.33
C THR A 288 -19.10 8.27 13.85
N LEU A 289 -18.93 7.38 12.86
CA LEU A 289 -20.05 6.72 12.19
C LEU A 289 -20.36 5.31 12.69
N TYR A 290 -19.34 4.49 12.99
CA TYR A 290 -19.54 3.04 13.13
C TYR A 290 -18.77 2.37 14.28
N VAL A 291 -17.55 2.82 14.60
CA VAL A 291 -16.64 2.08 15.49
C VAL A 291 -16.16 2.97 16.64
N PRO A 292 -16.90 3.04 17.76
CA PRO A 292 -16.47 3.80 18.92
C PRO A 292 -15.04 3.43 19.34
N LYS A 293 -14.23 4.43 19.67
CA LYS A 293 -12.81 4.28 20.08
C LYS A 293 -11.84 3.81 18.97
N ALA A 294 -12.20 3.82 17.68
CA ALA A 294 -11.27 3.46 16.61
C ALA A 294 -9.93 4.24 16.64
N VAL A 295 -9.96 5.53 17.04
CA VAL A 295 -8.74 6.33 17.22
C VAL A 295 -7.85 5.75 18.31
N LYS A 296 -8.44 5.33 19.45
CA LYS A 296 -7.70 4.71 20.55
C LYS A 296 -7.08 3.39 20.10
N VAL A 297 -7.86 2.52 19.44
CA VAL A 297 -7.37 1.23 18.91
C VAL A 297 -6.19 1.43 17.96
N ALA A 298 -6.24 2.43 17.09
CA ALA A 298 -5.14 2.74 16.19
C ALA A 298 -3.89 3.22 16.93
N ILE A 299 -4.03 4.10 17.93
CA ILE A 299 -2.91 4.56 18.77
C ILE A 299 -2.30 3.41 19.56
N ASP A 300 -3.12 2.57 20.20
CA ASP A 300 -2.66 1.39 20.93
C ASP A 300 -1.88 0.45 20.00
N GLN A 301 -2.33 0.28 18.75
CA GLN A 301 -1.62 -0.50 17.74
C GLN A 301 -0.26 0.12 17.33
N ILE A 302 -0.16 1.45 17.28
CA ILE A 302 1.11 2.13 17.03
C ILE A 302 2.06 1.89 18.20
N LEU A 303 1.62 2.09 19.43
CA LEU A 303 2.42 1.88 20.63
C LEU A 303 2.91 0.43 20.74
N ASN A 304 2.04 -0.54 20.46
CA ASN A 304 2.39 -1.96 20.42
C ASN A 304 3.44 -2.29 19.34
N ARG A 305 3.56 -1.47 18.29
CA ARG A 305 4.54 -1.68 17.21
C ARG A 305 5.83 -0.89 17.39
N THR A 306 5.86 0.11 18.28
CA THR A 306 7.02 1.00 18.48
C THR A 306 7.69 0.84 19.84
N VAL A 307 6.96 0.42 20.87
CA VAL A 307 7.41 0.47 22.28
C VAL A 307 7.62 -0.92 22.89
N THR A 308 7.28 -2.01 22.21
CA THR A 308 7.57 -3.35 22.73
C THR A 308 9.08 -3.50 22.94
N PRO A 309 9.55 -3.82 24.16
CA PRO A 309 10.96 -4.08 24.40
C PRO A 309 11.46 -5.08 23.37
N ALA A 310 12.58 -4.77 22.73
CA ALA A 310 13.23 -5.76 21.89
C ALA A 310 13.47 -7.00 22.76
N ASP A 311 13.20 -8.19 22.21
CA ASP A 311 13.63 -9.45 22.80
C ASP A 311 15.07 -9.29 23.30
N ALA A 312 15.41 -9.83 24.49
CA ALA A 312 16.75 -9.71 25.07
C ALA A 312 17.86 -10.15 24.09
N ASN A 313 17.52 -10.98 23.10
CA ASN A 313 18.42 -11.46 22.04
C ASN A 313 18.52 -10.56 20.78
N PHE A 314 17.80 -9.43 20.76
CA PHE A 314 17.60 -8.58 19.59
C PHE A 314 17.89 -7.10 19.89
N SER A 315 18.64 -6.43 19.03
CA SER A 315 18.96 -5.00 19.14
C SER A 315 18.67 -4.29 17.83
N HIS A 316 18.46 -2.96 17.86
CA HIS A 316 18.24 -2.18 16.64
C HIS A 316 19.40 -2.31 15.64
N LEU A 317 20.65 -2.34 16.11
CA LEU A 317 21.82 -2.57 15.26
C LEU A 317 21.81 -3.96 14.63
N LYS A 318 21.40 -4.99 15.38
CA LYS A 318 21.24 -6.35 14.86
C LYS A 318 20.10 -6.44 13.86
N ALA A 319 19.02 -5.69 14.03
CA ALA A 319 17.94 -5.58 13.05
C ALA A 319 18.45 -4.98 11.73
N VAL A 320 19.20 -3.88 11.81
CA VAL A 320 19.80 -3.23 10.63
C VAL A 320 20.80 -4.17 9.94
N SER A 321 21.68 -4.84 10.70
CA SER A 321 22.64 -5.78 10.11
C SER A 321 21.96 -6.97 9.44
N LEU A 322 20.89 -7.50 10.04
CA LEU A 322 20.07 -8.56 9.43
C LEU A 322 19.45 -8.13 8.10
N ASN A 323 19.08 -6.87 7.93
CA ASN A 323 18.59 -6.37 6.63
C ASN A 323 19.70 -6.44 5.56
N PHE A 324 20.94 -6.08 5.90
CA PHE A 324 22.08 -6.22 4.98
C PHE A 324 22.38 -7.69 4.66
N PHE A 325 22.30 -8.57 5.67
CA PHE A 325 22.46 -10.00 5.44
C PHE A 325 21.34 -10.55 4.54
N GLN A 326 20.11 -10.07 4.70
CA GLN A 326 18.99 -10.46 3.85
C GLN A 326 19.18 -10.02 2.38
N LEU A 327 19.85 -8.88 2.13
CA LEU A 327 20.20 -8.45 0.76
C LEU A 327 21.16 -9.42 0.06
N ILE A 328 22.04 -10.09 0.81
CA ILE A 328 22.91 -11.17 0.31
C ILE A 328 22.33 -12.57 0.54
N GLY A 329 21.03 -12.62 0.90
CA GLY A 329 20.21 -13.82 0.94
C GLY A 329 20.33 -14.70 2.18
N TYR A 330 20.73 -14.11 3.30
CA TYR A 330 20.59 -14.73 4.62
C TYR A 330 19.13 -15.05 4.94
N ASN A 331 18.84 -16.33 5.19
CA ASN A 331 17.51 -16.79 5.61
C ASN A 331 17.38 -16.72 7.13
N ARG A 332 16.39 -15.96 7.62
CA ARG A 332 16.06 -15.84 9.06
C ARG A 332 15.66 -17.18 9.70
N ILE A 333 15.20 -18.14 8.91
CA ILE A 333 14.82 -19.49 9.37
C ILE A 333 16.05 -20.27 9.86
N ASN A 334 17.26 -19.91 9.44
CA ASN A 334 18.50 -20.58 9.90
C ASN A 334 18.92 -20.20 11.34
N LYS A 335 18.05 -19.57 12.13
CA LYS A 335 18.34 -19.14 13.51
C LYS A 335 17.27 -19.50 14.54
N PHE A 336 16.28 -20.31 14.17
CA PHE A 336 15.37 -20.94 15.12
C PHE A 336 15.36 -22.44 14.90
#